data_AF-A0A6A6H006-F1
#
_entry.id   AF-A0A6A6H006-F1
#
_cell.length_a   1.000
_cell.length_b   1.000
_cell.length_c   1.000
_cell.angle_alpha   90.00
_cell.angle_beta   90.00
_cell.angle_gamma   90.00
#
_symmetry.space_group_name_H-M   'P 1'
#
loop_
_entity.id
_entity.type
_entity.pdbx_description
1 polymer ?
#
loop_
_entity_poly.entity_id
_entity_poly.type
_entity_poly.pdbx_seq_one_letter_code
_entity_poly.pdbx_strand_id
1 'polypeptide(L)'
;MENATVPSISPVPGNTLPPLPNYTLSPLPPLVSPIPDAYLALALPIIAYWALSLFFHLIDLYDLFPAYRLHTPAEVLKRNHVSGWEVFRDVVLQQVIQTAVGLVLSWSDEDAVVGKEDYNIAVWAQRIRMAQSAIPPLLGMLGLDAQRLAKNMAGSAPTFAGALTGGQYPWLTQTFTQNGIEISAPAFAQWEILAAKGIYWVGIQAMQFVVAILIVDTWQYFWHRAMHMNKWLYTTFHSRHHRLYVPYAYGALYNHPFEGFLLDTLGAGLAYLATGMSIRQSMWFFTLSTIKTVDDHCGYALPFDPLQHLTSNNAGYHDVHHQSWGIKTNFSQPFFTFWDRALGTMWKGGDVSLRYERARNAAQKLVDQEHEKEGGKQSPVTHSQAGESKTADVRPYQDEVARNLSPQAHRRVKPSVPNGKAEKQALGSREQVLDDRQGGGVGVLIEEMQEEEREREAQGWLRRSPMKGTGSSRSRAGSGASSLTALRDRVNESLVGSCVTGQGKD
;
A
#
# COMPACT_ATOMS: atom_id res chain seq x y z
N MET A 1 -23.19 -24.63 -27.28
CA MET A 1 -23.56 -23.30 -27.77
C MET A 1 -23.33 -23.27 -29.26
N GLU A 2 -24.35 -22.90 -30.02
CA GLU A 2 -24.35 -22.84 -31.48
C GLU A 2 -23.55 -21.61 -31.93
N ASN A 3 -22.68 -21.75 -32.94
CA ASN A 3 -21.89 -20.63 -33.50
C ASN A 3 -22.83 -19.58 -34.11
N ALA A 4 -23.25 -18.60 -33.33
CA ALA A 4 -24.03 -17.48 -33.82
C ALA A 4 -23.09 -16.50 -34.56
N THR A 5 -23.26 -16.41 -35.87
CA THR A 5 -22.63 -15.33 -36.67
C THR A 5 -23.53 -14.11 -36.54
N VAL A 6 -23.01 -13.03 -35.95
CA VAL A 6 -23.76 -11.76 -35.89
C VAL A 6 -23.39 -10.95 -37.13
N PRO A 7 -24.32 -10.78 -38.10
CA PRO A 7 -24.06 -9.97 -39.27
C PRO A 7 -23.90 -8.50 -38.86
N SER A 8 -22.90 -7.83 -39.45
CA SER A 8 -22.76 -6.38 -39.32
C SER A 8 -24.02 -5.66 -39.84
N ILE A 9 -24.40 -4.57 -39.16
CA ILE A 9 -25.49 -3.69 -39.60
C ILE A 9 -25.14 -3.20 -41.01
N SER A 10 -26.05 -3.44 -41.98
CA SER A 10 -25.85 -3.09 -43.39
C SER A 10 -25.35 -1.66 -43.55
N PRO A 11 -24.40 -1.40 -44.46
CA PRO A 11 -23.96 -0.04 -44.73
C PRO A 11 -25.15 0.79 -45.19
N VAL A 12 -25.51 1.81 -44.39
CA VAL A 12 -26.50 2.81 -44.78
C VAL A 12 -25.91 3.61 -45.95
N PRO A 13 -26.63 3.80 -47.07
CA PRO A 13 -26.16 4.62 -48.18
C PRO A 13 -25.78 6.02 -47.68
N GLY A 14 -24.53 6.43 -47.89
CA GLY A 14 -23.98 7.71 -47.40
C GLY A 14 -23.13 7.62 -46.12
N ASN A 15 -22.94 6.44 -45.52
CA ASN A 15 -22.06 6.29 -44.36
C ASN A 15 -20.58 6.43 -44.76
N THR A 16 -19.90 7.44 -44.22
CA THR A 16 -18.49 7.76 -44.51
C THR A 16 -17.49 6.94 -43.69
N LEU A 17 -18.00 6.12 -42.76
CA LEU A 17 -17.18 5.29 -41.89
C LEU A 17 -16.85 3.94 -42.54
N PRO A 18 -15.63 3.41 -42.33
CA PRO A 18 -15.29 2.05 -42.75
C PRO A 18 -16.22 1.02 -42.06
N PRO A 19 -16.73 0.01 -42.78
CA PRO A 19 -17.62 -1.00 -42.21
C PRO A 19 -16.94 -1.84 -41.13
N LEU A 20 -17.74 -2.35 -40.19
CA LEU A 20 -17.26 -3.25 -39.13
C LEU A 20 -17.13 -4.68 -39.67
N PRO A 21 -16.09 -5.44 -39.28
CA PRO A 21 -15.94 -6.83 -39.70
C PRO A 21 -17.02 -7.71 -39.06
N ASN A 22 -17.40 -8.81 -39.72
CA ASN A 22 -18.23 -9.83 -39.10
C ASN A 22 -17.44 -10.59 -38.03
N TYR A 23 -18.14 -11.20 -37.07
CA TYR A 23 -17.51 -12.02 -36.05
C TYR A 23 -18.35 -13.26 -35.72
N THR A 24 -17.68 -14.27 -35.15
CA THR A 24 -18.28 -15.49 -34.62
C THR A 24 -17.74 -15.70 -33.23
N LEU A 25 -18.62 -15.98 -32.27
CA LEU A 25 -18.23 -16.26 -30.89
C LEU A 25 -17.98 -17.75 -30.71
N SER A 26 -16.89 -18.08 -30.02
CA SER A 26 -16.62 -19.44 -29.54
C SER A 26 -16.21 -19.41 -28.07
N PRO A 27 -16.44 -20.49 -27.30
CA PRO A 27 -15.98 -20.58 -25.91
C PRO A 27 -14.46 -20.35 -25.81
N LEU A 28 -14.04 -19.58 -24.81
CA LEU A 28 -12.64 -19.34 -24.51
C LEU A 28 -12.00 -20.63 -23.98
N PRO A 29 -10.97 -21.19 -24.64
CA PRO A 29 -10.28 -22.38 -24.13
C PRO A 29 -9.59 -22.06 -22.80
N PRO A 30 -9.55 -22.99 -21.83
CA PRO A 30 -8.88 -22.78 -20.56
C PRO A 30 -7.39 -22.46 -20.74
N LEU A 31 -6.87 -21.59 -19.87
CA LEU A 31 -5.46 -21.18 -19.90
C LEU A 31 -4.52 -22.36 -19.56
N VAL A 32 -4.94 -23.23 -18.65
CA VAL A 32 -4.20 -24.44 -18.23
C VAL A 32 -5.13 -25.64 -18.33
N SER A 33 -5.10 -26.36 -19.46
CA SER A 33 -5.92 -27.57 -19.63
C SER A 33 -5.48 -28.70 -18.68
N PRO A 34 -6.39 -29.41 -17.99
CA PRO A 34 -7.86 -29.37 -18.11
C PRO A 34 -8.58 -28.47 -17.08
N ILE A 35 -7.88 -27.55 -16.41
CA ILE A 35 -8.42 -26.73 -15.31
C ILE A 35 -9.20 -25.53 -15.87
N PRO A 36 -10.51 -25.39 -15.59
CA PRO A 36 -11.27 -24.20 -15.95
C PRO A 36 -10.69 -22.91 -15.35
N ASP A 37 -10.74 -21.81 -16.10
CA ASP A 37 -10.19 -20.51 -15.70
C ASP A 37 -10.78 -20.02 -14.35
N ALA A 38 -12.03 -20.37 -14.03
CA ALA A 38 -12.66 -20.06 -12.75
C ALA A 38 -11.90 -20.66 -11.55
N TYR A 39 -11.55 -21.95 -11.59
CA TYR A 39 -10.81 -22.58 -10.51
C TYR A 39 -9.37 -22.09 -10.43
N LEU A 40 -8.77 -21.80 -11.59
CA LEU A 40 -7.44 -21.21 -11.63
C LEU A 40 -7.43 -19.81 -10.98
N ALA A 41 -8.45 -18.98 -11.24
CA ALA A 41 -8.60 -17.66 -10.62
C ALA A 41 -8.76 -17.71 -9.10
N LEU A 42 -9.40 -18.76 -8.57
CA LEU A 42 -9.52 -18.98 -7.12
C LEU A 42 -8.22 -19.51 -6.50
N ALA A 43 -7.49 -20.37 -7.21
CA ALA A 43 -6.27 -20.99 -6.71
C ALA A 43 -5.07 -20.03 -6.68
N LEU A 44 -4.94 -19.17 -7.69
CA LEU A 44 -3.76 -18.31 -7.87
C LEU A 44 -3.47 -17.38 -6.67
N PRO A 45 -4.44 -16.64 -6.10
CA PRO A 45 -4.20 -15.82 -4.92
C PRO A 45 -3.71 -16.63 -3.71
N ILE A 46 -4.27 -17.82 -3.48
CA ILE A 46 -3.87 -18.70 -2.38
C ILE A 46 -2.45 -19.21 -2.58
N ILE A 47 -2.13 -19.66 -3.80
CA ILE A 47 -0.78 -20.13 -4.16
C ILE A 47 0.22 -18.99 -3.97
N ALA A 48 -0.08 -17.79 -4.47
CA ALA A 48 0.79 -16.63 -4.33
C ALA A 48 0.98 -16.21 -2.87
N TYR A 49 -0.09 -16.23 -2.07
CA TYR A 49 -0.03 -15.95 -0.64
C TYR A 49 0.98 -16.85 0.06
N TRP A 50 0.84 -18.17 -0.08
CA TRP A 50 1.69 -19.12 0.62
C TRP A 50 3.10 -19.18 0.03
N ALA A 51 3.26 -19.04 -1.29
CA ALA A 51 4.58 -19.01 -1.92
C ALA A 51 5.40 -17.81 -1.44
N LEU A 52 4.81 -16.60 -1.42
CA LEU A 52 5.50 -15.39 -0.97
C LEU A 52 5.71 -15.40 0.55
N SER A 53 4.72 -15.87 1.30
CA SER A 53 4.83 -16.08 2.75
C SER A 53 5.98 -17.02 3.11
N LEU A 54 6.09 -18.15 2.40
CA LEU A 54 7.17 -19.11 2.60
C LEU A 54 8.51 -18.50 2.19
N PHE A 55 8.57 -17.73 1.11
CA PHE A 55 9.78 -17.03 0.69
C PHE A 55 10.33 -16.12 1.80
N PHE A 56 9.50 -15.24 2.38
CA PHE A 56 9.92 -14.39 3.49
C PHE A 56 10.21 -15.19 4.78
N HIS A 57 9.45 -16.25 5.04
CA HIS A 57 9.73 -17.13 6.17
C HIS A 57 11.09 -17.84 6.04
N LEU A 58 11.50 -18.23 4.82
CA LEU A 58 12.82 -18.78 4.58
C LEU A 58 13.92 -17.72 4.74
N ILE A 59 13.66 -16.47 4.33
CA ILE A 59 14.55 -15.33 4.62
C ILE A 59 14.75 -15.20 6.14
N ASP A 60 13.68 -15.26 6.93
CA ASP A 60 13.76 -15.23 8.40
C ASP A 60 14.53 -16.42 8.98
N LEU A 61 14.22 -17.63 8.54
CA LEU A 61 14.79 -18.87 9.08
C LEU A 61 16.32 -18.93 8.88
N TYR A 62 16.79 -18.50 7.71
CA TYR A 62 18.21 -18.48 7.36
C TYR A 62 18.91 -17.17 7.69
N ASP A 63 18.22 -16.25 8.37
CA ASP A 63 18.70 -14.90 8.70
C ASP A 63 19.30 -14.16 7.49
N LEU A 64 18.62 -14.25 6.35
CA LEU A 64 19.02 -13.55 5.14
C LEU A 64 18.64 -12.07 5.26
N PHE A 65 19.55 -11.18 4.86
CA PHE A 65 19.29 -9.73 4.82
C PHE A 65 18.92 -9.05 6.17
N PRO A 66 19.60 -9.35 7.30
CA PRO A 66 19.22 -8.84 8.61
C PRO A 66 19.29 -7.30 8.70
N ALA A 67 20.11 -6.66 7.86
CA ALA A 67 20.22 -5.21 7.78
C ALA A 67 18.95 -4.49 7.25
N TYR A 68 18.04 -5.23 6.61
CA TYR A 68 16.80 -4.70 6.04
C TYR A 68 15.55 -5.16 6.81
N ARG A 69 15.73 -5.98 7.85
CA ARG A 69 14.65 -6.44 8.72
C ARG A 69 14.19 -5.29 9.62
N LEU A 70 12.87 -5.13 9.74
CA LEU A 70 12.27 -4.09 10.58
C LEU A 70 12.41 -4.44 12.06
N HIS A 71 12.05 -5.66 12.43
CA HIS A 71 12.07 -6.14 13.82
C HIS A 71 12.96 -7.37 14.02
N THR A 72 13.61 -7.47 15.16
CA THR A 72 14.45 -8.62 15.55
C THR A 72 13.62 -9.88 15.82
N PRO A 73 14.21 -11.09 15.69
CA PRO A 73 13.52 -12.33 16.07
C PRO A 73 13.04 -12.34 17.54
N ALA A 74 13.77 -11.68 18.44
CA ALA A 74 13.36 -11.51 19.83
C ALA A 74 12.06 -10.70 19.95
N GLU A 75 11.90 -9.63 19.17
CA GLU A 75 10.65 -8.86 19.14
C GLU A 75 9.49 -9.67 18.59
N VAL A 76 9.69 -10.41 17.49
CA VAL A 76 8.66 -11.30 16.93
C VAL A 76 8.18 -12.32 17.98
N LEU A 77 9.12 -12.90 18.73
CA LEU A 77 8.82 -13.91 19.75
C LEU A 77 8.12 -13.33 20.99
N LYS A 78 8.47 -12.10 21.39
CA LYS A 78 8.03 -11.53 22.67
C LYS A 78 6.87 -10.57 22.57
N ARG A 79 6.71 -9.86 21.45
CA ARG A 79 5.70 -8.81 21.30
C ARG A 79 4.43 -9.29 20.62
N ASN A 80 4.47 -10.42 19.90
CA ASN A 80 3.28 -11.01 19.31
C ASN A 80 2.52 -11.83 20.36
N HIS A 81 1.21 -11.59 20.47
CA HIS A 81 0.36 -12.22 21.49
C HIS A 81 -0.44 -13.41 20.95
N VAL A 82 -0.05 -13.93 19.80
CA VAL A 82 -0.75 -15.02 19.10
C VAL A 82 0.26 -16.06 18.65
N SER A 83 -0.14 -17.33 18.72
CA SER A 83 0.71 -18.41 18.24
C SER A 83 0.68 -18.50 16.71
N GLY A 84 1.76 -19.01 16.11
CA GLY A 84 1.80 -19.26 14.67
C GLY A 84 0.70 -20.22 14.19
N TRP A 85 0.26 -21.16 15.05
CA TRP A 85 -0.85 -22.06 14.74
C TRP A 85 -2.20 -21.34 14.66
N GLU A 86 -2.48 -20.42 15.59
CA GLU A 86 -3.70 -19.61 15.54
C GLU A 86 -3.74 -18.75 14.28
N VAL A 87 -2.60 -18.15 13.92
CA VAL A 87 -2.46 -17.38 12.70
C VAL A 87 -2.71 -18.24 11.47
N PHE A 88 -2.06 -19.41 11.37
CA PHE A 88 -2.27 -20.35 10.28
C PHE A 88 -3.74 -20.76 10.15
N ARG A 89 -4.38 -21.17 11.25
CA ARG A 89 -5.78 -21.59 11.28
C ARG A 89 -6.71 -20.49 10.76
N ASP A 90 -6.52 -19.27 11.24
CA ASP A 90 -7.42 -18.15 10.91
C ASP A 90 -7.20 -17.67 9.45
N VAL A 91 -5.97 -17.70 8.95
CA VAL A 91 -5.67 -17.44 7.53
C VAL A 91 -6.32 -18.49 6.62
N VAL A 92 -6.25 -19.78 6.98
CA VAL A 92 -6.93 -20.84 6.22
C VAL A 92 -8.45 -20.64 6.22
N LEU A 93 -9.04 -20.29 7.38
CA LEU A 93 -10.47 -19.96 7.46
C LEU A 93 -10.83 -18.79 6.54
N GLN A 94 -9.99 -17.74 6.51
CA GLN A 94 -10.20 -16.58 5.65
C GLN A 94 -10.12 -16.94 4.16
N GLN A 95 -9.18 -17.81 3.77
CA GLN A 95 -9.07 -18.33 2.40
C GLN A 95 -10.27 -19.20 2.02
N VAL A 96 -10.86 -19.97 2.96
CA VAL A 96 -12.10 -20.71 2.72
C VAL A 96 -13.26 -19.74 2.43
N ILE A 97 -13.40 -18.66 3.19
CA ILE A 97 -14.42 -17.64 2.98
C ILE A 97 -14.21 -16.95 1.62
N GLN A 98 -12.99 -16.51 1.32
CA GLN A 98 -12.63 -15.91 0.03
C GLN A 98 -12.96 -16.83 -1.14
N THR A 99 -12.63 -18.12 -1.03
CA THR A 99 -12.93 -19.13 -2.06
C THR A 99 -14.44 -19.31 -2.24
N ALA A 100 -15.21 -19.38 -1.14
CA ALA A 100 -16.66 -19.51 -1.20
C ALA A 100 -17.32 -18.30 -1.90
N VAL A 101 -16.88 -17.08 -1.59
CA VAL A 101 -17.38 -15.86 -2.25
C VAL A 101 -16.95 -15.82 -3.72
N GLY A 102 -15.71 -16.20 -4.02
CA GLY A 102 -15.22 -16.28 -5.39
C GLY A 102 -15.97 -17.30 -6.25
N LEU A 103 -16.39 -18.44 -5.68
CA LEU A 103 -17.27 -19.40 -6.34
C LEU A 103 -18.65 -18.79 -6.66
N VAL A 104 -19.21 -18.00 -5.74
CA VAL A 104 -20.47 -17.29 -5.98
C VAL A 104 -20.33 -16.26 -7.10
N LEU A 105 -19.25 -15.46 -7.10
CA LEU A 105 -18.96 -14.50 -8.16
C LEU A 105 -18.78 -15.20 -9.52
N SER A 106 -18.03 -16.30 -9.55
CA SER A 106 -17.83 -17.08 -10.77
C SER A 106 -19.11 -17.70 -11.30
N TRP A 107 -20.12 -17.95 -10.47
CA TRP A 107 -21.41 -18.45 -10.92
C TRP A 107 -22.28 -17.35 -11.55
N SER A 108 -22.04 -16.09 -11.19
CA SER A 108 -22.70 -14.93 -11.81
C SER A 108 -22.05 -14.45 -13.10
N ASP A 109 -20.80 -14.86 -13.36
CA ASP A 109 -20.07 -14.49 -14.57
C ASP A 109 -20.62 -15.23 -15.80
N GLU A 110 -20.74 -14.50 -16.92
CA GLU A 110 -21.04 -15.11 -18.21
C GLU A 110 -19.87 -15.99 -18.68
N ASP A 111 -20.19 -17.07 -19.41
CA ASP A 111 -19.19 -17.93 -20.00
C ASP A 111 -18.24 -17.11 -20.89
N ALA A 112 -16.94 -17.21 -20.59
CA ALA A 112 -15.93 -16.47 -21.35
C ALA A 112 -15.91 -16.93 -22.81
N VAL A 113 -16.00 -15.98 -23.74
CA VAL A 113 -16.00 -16.20 -25.20
C VAL A 113 -14.93 -15.38 -25.89
N VAL A 114 -14.50 -15.83 -27.06
CA VAL A 114 -13.56 -15.15 -27.96
C VAL A 114 -14.14 -14.98 -29.35
N GLY A 115 -13.51 -14.14 -30.17
CA GLY A 115 -13.82 -13.97 -31.58
C GLY A 115 -14.40 -12.60 -31.94
N LYS A 116 -14.60 -11.71 -30.96
CA LYS A 116 -15.12 -10.34 -31.15
C LYS A 116 -14.03 -9.26 -31.14
N GLU A 117 -12.77 -9.65 -31.07
CA GLU A 117 -11.64 -8.74 -30.86
C GLU A 117 -11.50 -7.75 -32.03
N ASP A 118 -11.46 -8.25 -33.27
CA ASP A 118 -11.33 -7.41 -34.47
C ASP A 118 -12.53 -6.47 -34.65
N TYR A 119 -13.74 -6.94 -34.32
CA TYR A 119 -14.94 -6.11 -34.30
C TYR A 119 -14.80 -4.97 -33.28
N ASN A 120 -14.41 -5.27 -32.04
CA ASN A 120 -14.25 -4.26 -30.98
C ASN A 120 -13.14 -3.25 -31.31
N ILE A 121 -12.03 -3.70 -31.90
CA ILE A 121 -10.96 -2.83 -32.41
C ILE A 121 -11.50 -1.92 -33.51
N ALA A 122 -12.25 -2.45 -34.48
CA ALA A 122 -12.84 -1.66 -35.55
C ALA A 122 -13.85 -0.62 -35.03
N VAL A 123 -14.63 -0.94 -33.98
CA VAL A 123 -15.50 0.03 -33.29
C VAL A 123 -14.69 1.20 -32.73
N TRP A 124 -13.55 0.94 -32.09
CA TRP A 124 -12.65 2.01 -31.62
C TRP A 124 -12.02 2.80 -32.77
N ALA A 125 -11.66 2.14 -33.86
CA ALA A 125 -11.15 2.82 -35.05
C ALA A 125 -12.23 3.74 -35.68
N GLN A 126 -13.50 3.33 -35.70
CA GLN A 126 -14.60 4.21 -36.09
C GLN A 126 -14.73 5.41 -35.14
N ARG A 127 -14.62 5.21 -33.82
CA ARG A 127 -14.65 6.32 -32.85
C ARG A 127 -13.49 7.30 -33.07
N ILE A 128 -12.29 6.80 -33.38
CA ILE A 128 -11.14 7.64 -33.76
C ILE A 128 -11.42 8.41 -35.07
N ARG A 129 -12.00 7.75 -36.07
CA ARG A 129 -12.42 8.39 -37.33
C ARG A 129 -13.45 9.50 -37.08
N MET A 130 -14.44 9.25 -36.23
CA MET A 130 -15.43 10.25 -35.83
C MET A 130 -14.78 11.41 -35.06
N ALA A 131 -13.84 11.13 -34.15
CA ALA A 131 -13.13 12.17 -33.40
C ALA A 131 -12.31 13.11 -34.30
N GLN A 132 -11.78 12.61 -35.43
CA GLN A 132 -11.08 13.46 -36.40
C GLN A 132 -11.98 14.55 -36.98
N SER A 133 -13.30 14.35 -37.08
CA SER A 133 -14.23 15.38 -37.57
C SER A 133 -14.22 16.67 -36.75
N ALA A 134 -13.72 16.62 -35.51
CA ALA A 134 -13.53 17.80 -34.67
C ALA A 134 -12.26 18.60 -35.02
N ILE A 135 -11.31 18.05 -35.78
CA ILE A 135 -10.04 18.72 -36.09
C ILE A 135 -10.24 19.99 -36.91
N PRO A 136 -10.99 20.01 -38.03
CA PRO A 136 -11.21 21.25 -38.79
C PRO A 136 -11.83 22.40 -37.97
N PRO A 137 -12.93 22.21 -37.21
CA PRO A 137 -13.50 23.31 -36.43
C PRO A 137 -12.57 23.76 -35.30
N LEU A 138 -11.83 22.85 -34.64
CA LEU A 138 -10.87 23.22 -33.59
C LEU A 138 -9.70 24.04 -34.14
N LEU A 139 -9.17 23.69 -35.31
CA LEU A 139 -8.15 24.49 -35.99
C LEU A 139 -8.71 25.85 -36.42
N GLY A 140 -9.96 25.89 -36.90
CA GLY A 140 -10.65 27.14 -37.22
C GLY A 140 -10.76 28.10 -36.04
N MET A 141 -11.00 27.59 -34.82
CA MET A 141 -11.00 28.40 -33.58
C MET A 141 -9.63 29.04 -33.29
N LEU A 142 -8.55 28.45 -33.79
CA LEU A 142 -7.19 28.97 -33.69
C LEU A 142 -6.80 29.86 -34.88
N GLY A 143 -7.73 30.16 -35.79
CA GLY A 143 -7.48 30.93 -37.01
C GLY A 143 -6.74 30.15 -38.10
N LEU A 144 -6.70 28.82 -38.02
CA LEU A 144 -6.01 27.95 -38.97
C LEU A 144 -7.00 27.30 -39.95
N ASP A 145 -6.68 27.36 -41.24
CA ASP A 145 -7.46 26.69 -42.29
C ASP A 145 -6.94 25.25 -42.51
N ALA A 146 -7.69 24.28 -41.97
CA ALA A 146 -7.37 22.87 -42.05
C ALA A 146 -7.31 22.34 -43.49
N GLN A 147 -8.17 22.82 -44.39
CA GLN A 147 -8.15 22.38 -45.80
C GLN A 147 -6.91 22.89 -46.52
N ARG A 148 -6.53 24.16 -46.28
CA ARG A 148 -5.31 24.73 -46.86
C ARG A 148 -4.06 24.01 -46.36
N LEU A 149 -3.99 23.72 -45.06
CA LEU A 149 -2.88 22.96 -44.47
C LEU A 149 -2.80 21.54 -45.04
N ALA A 150 -3.92 20.83 -45.13
CA ALA A 150 -3.99 19.51 -45.70
C ALA A 150 -3.52 19.48 -47.17
N LYS A 151 -3.94 20.46 -47.98
CA LYS A 151 -3.51 20.56 -49.38
C LYS A 151 -2.00 20.71 -49.53
N ASN A 152 -1.37 21.50 -48.66
CA ASN A 152 0.09 21.68 -48.68
C ASN A 152 0.85 20.40 -48.28
N MET A 153 0.24 19.55 -47.46
CA MET A 153 0.85 18.32 -46.95
C MET A 153 0.46 17.06 -47.72
N ALA A 154 -0.52 17.13 -48.62
CA ALA A 154 -1.06 15.96 -49.32
C ALA A 154 -0.01 15.17 -50.11
N GLY A 155 1.03 15.85 -50.63
CA GLY A 155 2.11 15.20 -51.38
C GLY A 155 3.13 14.47 -50.51
N SER A 156 3.44 15.00 -49.32
CA SER A 156 4.47 14.43 -48.43
C SER A 156 3.90 13.54 -47.31
N ALA A 157 2.66 13.80 -46.88
CA ALA A 157 2.00 13.12 -45.77
C ALA A 157 0.49 13.00 -46.02
N PRO A 158 0.06 12.18 -47.01
CA PRO A 158 -1.34 12.08 -47.39
C PRO A 158 -2.25 11.60 -46.25
N THR A 159 -1.79 10.65 -45.42
CA THR A 159 -2.55 10.19 -44.24
C THR A 159 -2.76 11.30 -43.22
N PHE A 160 -1.77 12.16 -43.00
CA PHE A 160 -1.92 13.30 -42.10
C PHE A 160 -2.86 14.36 -42.70
N ALA A 161 -2.76 14.61 -44.00
CA ALA A 161 -3.68 15.50 -44.71
C ALA A 161 -5.14 15.03 -44.58
N GLY A 162 -5.39 13.72 -44.71
CA GLY A 162 -6.73 13.15 -44.52
C GLY A 162 -7.27 13.31 -43.09
N ALA A 163 -6.40 13.18 -42.08
CA ALA A 163 -6.76 13.44 -40.69
C ALA A 163 -7.11 14.92 -40.45
N LEU A 164 -6.31 15.84 -40.99
CA LEU A 164 -6.56 17.29 -40.91
C LEU A 164 -7.91 17.68 -41.53
N THR A 165 -8.33 17.02 -42.62
CA THR A 165 -9.64 17.25 -43.25
C THR A 165 -10.78 16.50 -42.59
N GLY A 166 -10.64 16.09 -41.33
CA GLY A 166 -11.72 15.48 -40.58
C GLY A 166 -11.86 13.97 -40.77
N GLY A 167 -10.77 13.28 -41.11
CA GLY A 167 -10.77 11.85 -41.36
C GLY A 167 -11.30 11.47 -42.75
N GLN A 168 -11.14 12.36 -43.72
CA GLN A 168 -11.48 12.10 -45.11
C GLN A 168 -10.28 11.48 -45.83
N TYR A 169 -10.42 10.23 -46.26
CA TYR A 169 -9.38 9.49 -46.97
C TYR A 169 -9.91 8.94 -48.30
N PRO A 170 -10.08 9.77 -49.35
CA PRO A 170 -10.71 9.35 -50.60
C PRO A 170 -10.04 8.17 -51.31
N TRP A 171 -8.74 7.97 -51.08
CA TRP A 171 -7.95 6.88 -51.66
C TRP A 171 -7.95 5.60 -50.83
N LEU A 172 -8.46 5.63 -49.59
CA LEU A 172 -8.55 4.45 -48.73
C LEU A 172 -9.92 3.83 -48.87
N THR A 173 -10.03 2.89 -49.81
CA THR A 173 -11.22 2.06 -50.01
C THR A 173 -10.86 0.57 -49.90
N GLN A 174 -11.86 -0.24 -49.57
CA GLN A 174 -11.81 -1.69 -49.55
C GLN A 174 -13.04 -2.24 -50.28
N THR A 175 -12.87 -3.37 -50.96
CA THR A 175 -13.96 -4.08 -51.61
C THR A 175 -14.32 -5.31 -50.79
N PHE A 176 -15.62 -5.54 -50.59
CA PHE A 176 -16.11 -6.77 -49.98
C PHE A 176 -17.37 -7.26 -50.70
N THR A 177 -17.56 -8.57 -50.69
CA THR A 177 -18.73 -9.20 -51.32
C THR A 177 -19.86 -9.30 -50.31
N GLN A 178 -21.00 -8.67 -50.62
CA GLN A 178 -22.24 -8.80 -49.85
C GLN A 178 -23.32 -9.35 -50.78
N ASN A 179 -23.90 -10.50 -50.43
CA ASN A 179 -24.92 -11.19 -51.25
C ASN A 179 -24.49 -11.45 -52.71
N GLY A 180 -23.21 -11.74 -52.94
CA GLY A 180 -22.65 -11.97 -54.28
C GLY A 180 -22.36 -10.69 -55.09
N ILE A 181 -22.57 -9.51 -54.52
CA ILE A 181 -22.26 -8.22 -55.14
C ILE A 181 -21.01 -7.64 -54.49
N GLU A 182 -20.03 -7.21 -55.29
CA GLU A 182 -18.87 -6.46 -54.80
C GLU A 182 -19.26 -5.01 -54.49
N ILE A 183 -19.05 -4.60 -53.24
CA ILE A 183 -19.30 -3.25 -52.77
C ILE A 183 -17.97 -2.61 -52.38
N SER A 184 -17.69 -1.43 -52.92
CA SER A 184 -16.55 -0.60 -52.51
C SER A 184 -16.97 0.32 -51.34
N ALA A 185 -16.25 0.26 -50.23
CA ALA A 185 -16.48 1.09 -49.05
C ALA A 185 -15.19 1.72 -48.53
N PRO A 186 -15.27 2.76 -47.67
CA PRO A 186 -14.08 3.32 -47.03
C PRO A 186 -13.30 2.27 -46.24
N ALA A 187 -11.98 2.42 -46.21
CA ALA A 187 -11.08 1.62 -45.38
C ALA A 187 -10.50 2.44 -44.22
N PHE A 188 -10.08 1.75 -43.15
CA PHE A 188 -9.34 2.39 -42.06
C PHE A 188 -7.92 2.74 -42.50
N ALA A 189 -7.43 3.88 -42.04
CA ALA A 189 -6.00 4.18 -42.11
C ALA A 189 -5.25 3.29 -41.10
N GLN A 190 -4.03 2.89 -41.45
CA GLN A 190 -3.24 1.98 -40.60
C GLN A 190 -3.04 2.52 -39.17
N TRP A 191 -2.82 3.83 -39.03
CA TRP A 191 -2.65 4.47 -37.72
C TRP A 191 -3.92 4.43 -36.88
N GLU A 192 -5.12 4.46 -37.49
CA GLU A 192 -6.39 4.36 -36.78
C GLU A 192 -6.55 2.98 -36.15
N ILE A 193 -6.19 1.93 -36.89
CA ILE A 193 -6.18 0.56 -36.37
C ILE A 193 -5.13 0.38 -35.29
N LEU A 194 -3.92 0.92 -35.46
CA LEU A 194 -2.87 0.83 -34.44
C LEU A 194 -3.28 1.55 -33.14
N ALA A 195 -3.83 2.76 -33.26
CA ALA A 195 -4.36 3.50 -32.12
C ALA A 195 -5.54 2.76 -31.46
N ALA A 196 -6.47 2.22 -32.25
CA ALA A 196 -7.58 1.42 -31.74
C ALA A 196 -7.12 0.16 -31.00
N LYS A 197 -6.10 -0.55 -31.53
CA LYS A 197 -5.45 -1.68 -30.84
C LYS A 197 -4.82 -1.23 -29.53
N GLY A 198 -4.12 -0.10 -29.52
CA GLY A 198 -3.56 0.47 -28.30
C GLY A 198 -4.62 0.80 -27.24
N ILE A 199 -5.74 1.40 -27.65
CA ILE A 199 -6.87 1.66 -26.75
C ILE A 199 -7.46 0.35 -26.23
N TYR A 200 -7.74 -0.61 -27.12
CA TYR A 200 -8.43 -1.85 -26.75
C TYR A 200 -7.57 -2.78 -25.87
N TRP A 201 -6.34 -3.06 -26.28
CA TRP A 201 -5.47 -4.02 -25.61
C TRP A 201 -4.71 -3.45 -24.42
N VAL A 202 -4.49 -2.13 -24.38
CA VAL A 202 -3.70 -1.49 -23.31
C VAL A 202 -4.54 -0.48 -22.55
N GLY A 203 -5.14 0.49 -23.24
CA GLY A 203 -5.85 1.60 -22.61
C GLY A 203 -7.01 1.18 -21.72
N ILE A 204 -7.94 0.37 -22.24
CA ILE A 204 -9.11 -0.13 -21.51
C ILE A 204 -8.67 -1.02 -20.36
N GLN A 205 -7.73 -1.94 -20.62
CA GLN A 205 -7.25 -2.87 -19.61
C GLN A 205 -6.57 -2.11 -18.45
N ALA A 206 -5.67 -1.18 -18.76
CA ALA A 206 -5.01 -0.34 -17.76
C ALA A 206 -6.03 0.52 -16.98
N MET A 207 -7.03 1.10 -17.66
CA MET A 207 -8.09 1.86 -17.00
C MET A 207 -8.88 1.00 -16.01
N GLN A 208 -9.24 -0.23 -16.37
CA GLN A 208 -9.93 -1.15 -15.47
C GLN A 208 -9.10 -1.43 -14.22
N PHE A 209 -7.80 -1.74 -14.36
CA PHE A 209 -6.92 -1.95 -13.20
C PHE A 209 -6.75 -0.70 -12.34
N VAL A 210 -6.54 0.47 -12.95
CA VAL A 210 -6.41 1.74 -12.22
C VAL A 210 -7.68 2.04 -11.42
N VAL A 211 -8.84 1.94 -12.05
CA VAL A 211 -10.12 2.19 -11.36
C VAL A 211 -10.35 1.16 -10.26
N ALA A 212 -10.03 -0.12 -10.48
CA ALA A 212 -10.16 -1.15 -9.46
C ALA A 212 -9.26 -0.90 -8.25
N ILE A 213 -8.00 -0.51 -8.47
CA ILE A 213 -7.07 -0.12 -7.40
C ILE A 213 -7.62 1.07 -6.62
N LEU A 214 -8.15 2.09 -7.29
CA LEU A 214 -8.74 3.25 -6.63
C LEU A 214 -9.97 2.88 -5.80
N ILE A 215 -10.80 1.95 -6.27
CA ILE A 215 -11.95 1.43 -5.51
C ILE A 215 -11.45 0.70 -4.26
N VAL A 216 -10.47 -0.21 -4.39
CA VAL A 216 -9.93 -0.97 -3.27
C VAL A 216 -9.27 -0.05 -2.24
N ASP A 217 -8.37 0.84 -2.65
CA ASP A 217 -7.70 1.79 -1.74
C ASP A 217 -8.71 2.67 -1.00
N THR A 218 -9.78 3.08 -1.68
CA THR A 218 -10.87 3.87 -1.06
C THR A 218 -11.64 3.02 -0.06
N TRP A 219 -12.07 1.83 -0.45
CA TRP A 219 -12.83 0.93 0.39
C TRP A 219 -12.06 0.55 1.65
N GLN A 220 -10.83 0.09 1.48
CA GLN A 220 -9.92 -0.32 2.55
C GLN A 220 -9.63 0.85 3.49
N TYR A 221 -9.23 2.01 2.97
CA TYR A 221 -8.93 3.18 3.81
C TYR A 221 -10.10 3.57 4.71
N PHE A 222 -11.32 3.70 4.16
CA PHE A 222 -12.45 4.19 4.95
C PHE A 222 -12.93 3.17 5.98
N TRP A 223 -12.98 1.89 5.64
CA TRP A 223 -13.36 0.85 6.61
C TRP A 223 -12.28 0.63 7.65
N HIS A 224 -11.01 0.59 7.26
CA HIS A 224 -9.89 0.45 8.19
C HIS A 224 -9.86 1.62 9.18
N ARG A 225 -9.96 2.87 8.69
CA ARG A 225 -10.08 4.04 9.55
C ARG A 225 -11.33 3.98 10.43
N ALA A 226 -12.48 3.57 9.91
CA ALA A 226 -13.69 3.43 10.72
C ALA A 226 -13.49 2.42 11.86
N MET A 227 -12.83 1.29 11.57
CA MET A 227 -12.50 0.28 12.56
C MET A 227 -11.55 0.80 13.64
N HIS A 228 -10.64 1.71 13.33
CA HIS A 228 -9.80 2.34 14.35
C HIS A 228 -10.44 3.49 15.11
N MET A 229 -11.31 4.25 14.45
CA MET A 229 -11.88 5.45 15.06
C MET A 229 -13.15 5.14 15.87
N ASN A 230 -13.76 3.98 15.67
CA ASN A 230 -14.90 3.50 16.45
C ASN A 230 -14.46 2.40 17.42
N LYS A 231 -14.63 2.66 18.72
CA LYS A 231 -14.25 1.74 19.80
C LYS A 231 -14.83 0.34 19.64
N TRP A 232 -16.13 0.24 19.31
CA TRP A 232 -16.78 -1.06 19.18
C TRP A 232 -16.24 -1.86 17.98
N LEU A 233 -16.06 -1.20 16.82
CA LEU A 233 -15.48 -1.86 15.66
C LEU A 233 -14.05 -2.34 15.93
N TYR A 234 -13.24 -1.51 16.61
CA TYR A 234 -11.88 -1.86 16.99
C TYR A 234 -11.86 -3.09 17.88
N THR A 235 -12.45 -3.02 19.08
CA THR A 235 -12.32 -4.07 20.10
C THR A 235 -13.00 -5.39 19.70
N THR A 236 -13.98 -5.33 18.80
CA THR A 236 -14.74 -6.52 18.37
C THR A 236 -14.07 -7.24 17.20
N PHE A 237 -13.56 -6.47 16.23
CA PHE A 237 -13.07 -7.03 14.97
C PHE A 237 -11.58 -6.80 14.80
N HIS A 238 -11.17 -5.53 14.73
CA HIS A 238 -9.86 -5.16 14.22
C HIS A 238 -8.71 -5.31 15.22
N SER A 239 -9.00 -5.31 16.52
CA SER A 239 -7.97 -5.52 17.54
C SER A 239 -7.37 -6.92 17.47
N ARG A 240 -8.05 -7.90 16.86
CA ARG A 240 -7.48 -9.23 16.57
C ARG A 240 -6.28 -9.11 15.65
N HIS A 241 -6.39 -8.34 14.56
CA HIS A 241 -5.31 -8.13 13.61
C HIS A 241 -4.07 -7.53 14.30
N HIS A 242 -4.30 -6.51 15.14
CA HIS A 242 -3.26 -5.83 15.93
C HIS A 242 -2.68 -6.65 17.10
N ARG A 243 -3.09 -7.91 17.29
CA ARG A 243 -2.36 -8.83 18.19
C ARG A 243 -1.05 -9.32 17.58
N LEU A 244 -0.92 -9.20 16.25
CA LEU A 244 0.34 -9.29 15.53
C LEU A 244 1.03 -7.92 15.53
N TYR A 245 1.57 -7.56 16.68
CA TYR A 245 2.26 -6.28 16.87
C TYR A 245 3.49 -6.12 15.99
N VAL A 246 4.19 -7.22 15.72
CA VAL A 246 5.31 -7.31 14.78
C VAL A 246 4.82 -8.07 13.56
N PRO A 247 4.46 -7.38 12.47
CA PRO A 247 3.96 -8.01 11.26
C PRO A 247 5.00 -8.97 10.65
N TYR A 248 4.50 -10.07 10.09
CA TYR A 248 5.27 -11.01 9.29
C TYR A 248 4.40 -11.58 8.16
N ALA A 249 5.04 -12.03 7.08
CA ALA A 249 4.39 -12.30 5.79
C ALA A 249 3.17 -13.25 5.88
N TYR A 250 3.29 -14.39 6.55
CA TYR A 250 2.18 -15.36 6.65
C TYR A 250 1.07 -14.93 7.63
N GLY A 251 1.25 -13.83 8.35
CA GLY A 251 0.25 -13.20 9.22
C GLY A 251 -0.58 -12.12 8.52
N ALA A 252 -0.34 -11.84 7.23
CA ALA A 252 -0.97 -10.73 6.52
C ALA A 252 -2.51 -10.80 6.44
N LEU A 253 -3.09 -12.02 6.48
CA LEU A 253 -4.55 -12.24 6.54
C LEU A 253 -5.03 -12.69 7.92
N TYR A 254 -4.24 -12.48 8.97
CA TYR A 254 -4.68 -12.73 10.33
C TYR A 254 -5.59 -11.60 10.80
N ASN A 255 -6.89 -11.78 10.62
CA ASN A 255 -7.91 -10.82 11.03
C ASN A 255 -9.20 -11.53 11.48
N HIS A 256 -10.18 -10.77 11.95
CA HIS A 256 -11.47 -11.34 12.29
C HIS A 256 -12.21 -11.78 11.01
N PRO A 257 -12.89 -12.95 10.94
CA PRO A 257 -13.54 -13.41 9.71
C PRO A 257 -14.50 -12.39 9.06
N PHE A 258 -15.27 -11.67 9.88
CA PHE A 258 -16.11 -10.56 9.40
C PHE A 258 -15.29 -9.43 8.76
N GLU A 259 -14.17 -9.05 9.37
CA GLU A 259 -13.29 -8.02 8.86
C GLU A 259 -12.64 -8.46 7.56
N GLY A 260 -12.06 -9.67 7.52
CA GLY A 260 -11.46 -10.18 6.29
C GLY A 260 -12.48 -10.32 5.17
N PHE A 261 -13.72 -10.75 5.47
CA PHE A 261 -14.80 -10.72 4.48
C PHE A 261 -15.07 -9.29 3.98
N LEU A 262 -15.24 -8.32 4.89
CA LEU A 262 -15.63 -6.96 4.54
C LEU A 262 -14.51 -6.19 3.81
N LEU A 263 -13.29 -6.25 4.31
CA LEU A 263 -12.13 -5.53 3.79
C LEU A 263 -11.52 -6.26 2.59
N ASP A 264 -11.13 -7.52 2.76
CA ASP A 264 -10.29 -8.22 1.79
C ASP A 264 -11.10 -8.81 0.64
N THR A 265 -12.28 -9.35 0.94
CA THR A 265 -13.09 -10.05 -0.08
C THR A 265 -14.08 -9.11 -0.76
N LEU A 266 -14.91 -8.39 0.01
CA LEU A 266 -16.02 -7.60 -0.53
C LEU A 266 -15.52 -6.39 -1.32
N GLY A 267 -14.50 -5.68 -0.81
CA GLY A 267 -13.90 -4.53 -1.50
C GLY A 267 -13.29 -4.90 -2.85
N ALA A 268 -12.50 -5.98 -2.89
CA ALA A 268 -11.89 -6.47 -4.12
C ALA A 268 -12.93 -7.04 -5.10
N GLY A 269 -13.95 -7.75 -4.60
CA GLY A 269 -15.07 -8.23 -5.42
C GLY A 269 -15.91 -7.10 -6.03
N LEU A 270 -16.16 -6.03 -5.28
CA LEU A 270 -16.84 -4.84 -5.80
C LEU A 270 -16.01 -4.15 -6.89
N ALA A 271 -14.69 -4.04 -6.71
CA ALA A 271 -13.80 -3.49 -7.71
C ALA A 271 -13.79 -4.32 -9.02
N TYR A 272 -13.78 -5.65 -8.90
CA TYR A 272 -13.90 -6.57 -10.03
C TYR A 272 -15.20 -6.33 -10.82
N LEU A 273 -16.35 -6.34 -10.14
CA LEU A 273 -17.66 -6.16 -10.76
C LEU A 273 -17.82 -4.76 -11.38
N ALA A 274 -17.43 -3.71 -10.65
CA ALA A 274 -17.60 -2.32 -11.08
C ALA A 274 -16.75 -1.96 -12.30
N THR A 275 -15.62 -2.65 -12.51
CA THR A 275 -14.72 -2.41 -13.63
C THR A 275 -14.99 -3.31 -14.83
N GLY A 276 -15.88 -4.31 -14.69
CA GLY A 276 -16.21 -5.25 -15.77
C GLY A 276 -14.98 -6.02 -16.27
N MET A 277 -14.09 -6.38 -15.36
CA MET A 277 -12.91 -7.19 -15.68
C MET A 277 -13.35 -8.58 -16.13
N SER A 278 -12.60 -9.15 -17.08
CA SER A 278 -12.70 -10.57 -17.40
C SER A 278 -12.10 -11.43 -16.29
N ILE A 279 -12.48 -12.71 -16.29
CA ILE A 279 -11.93 -13.71 -15.35
C ILE A 279 -10.40 -13.83 -15.41
N ARG A 280 -9.79 -13.59 -16.58
CA ARG A 280 -8.32 -13.60 -16.72
C ARG A 280 -7.67 -12.34 -16.17
N GLN A 281 -8.36 -11.20 -16.23
CA GLN A 281 -7.88 -9.99 -15.56
C GLN A 281 -8.00 -10.13 -14.04
N SER A 282 -9.07 -10.78 -13.56
CA SER A 282 -9.26 -11.02 -12.13
C SER A 282 -8.17 -11.91 -11.53
N MET A 283 -7.68 -12.91 -12.28
CA MET A 283 -6.49 -13.69 -11.90
C MET A 283 -5.31 -12.78 -11.54
N TRP A 284 -4.98 -11.83 -12.41
CA TRP A 284 -3.90 -10.87 -12.16
C TRP A 284 -4.22 -9.92 -11.02
N PHE A 285 -5.43 -9.34 -11.02
CA PHE A 285 -5.83 -8.34 -10.04
C PHE A 285 -5.84 -8.90 -8.61
N PHE A 286 -6.50 -10.03 -8.36
CA PHE A 286 -6.56 -10.64 -7.03
C PHE A 286 -5.20 -11.19 -6.59
N THR A 287 -4.44 -11.78 -7.51
CA THR A 287 -3.09 -12.29 -7.19
C THR A 287 -2.14 -11.16 -6.82
N LEU A 288 -2.08 -10.09 -7.62
CA LEU A 288 -1.22 -8.94 -7.32
C LEU A 288 -1.65 -8.19 -6.05
N SER A 289 -2.96 -8.10 -5.80
CA SER A 289 -3.47 -7.54 -4.53
C SER A 289 -3.04 -8.38 -3.33
N THR A 290 -3.10 -9.71 -3.45
CA THR A 290 -2.66 -10.63 -2.39
C THR A 290 -1.16 -10.55 -2.14
N ILE A 291 -0.37 -10.55 -3.22
CA ILE A 291 1.09 -10.33 -3.15
C ILE A 291 1.37 -9.01 -2.43
N LYS A 292 0.64 -7.94 -2.76
CA LYS A 292 0.82 -6.63 -2.13
C LYS A 292 0.50 -6.66 -0.63
N THR A 293 -0.61 -7.28 -0.24
CA THR A 293 -0.96 -7.42 1.19
C THR A 293 0.11 -8.20 1.96
N VAL A 294 0.66 -9.26 1.39
CA VAL A 294 1.76 -10.03 2.02
C VAL A 294 3.05 -9.22 2.10
N ASP A 295 3.41 -8.47 1.05
CA ASP A 295 4.58 -7.58 1.04
C ASP A 295 4.46 -6.48 2.11
N ASP A 296 3.29 -5.87 2.28
CA ASP A 296 3.04 -4.87 3.33
C ASP A 296 3.21 -5.40 4.76
N HIS A 297 3.18 -6.71 4.94
CA HIS A 297 3.38 -7.37 6.23
C HIS A 297 4.69 -8.14 6.30
N CYS A 298 5.55 -8.08 5.28
CA CYS A 298 6.66 -9.02 5.17
C CYS A 298 7.72 -8.87 6.27
N GLY A 299 7.75 -7.73 6.98
CA GLY A 299 8.74 -7.44 8.03
C GLY A 299 10.10 -6.97 7.50
N TYR A 300 10.20 -6.71 6.19
CA TYR A 300 11.44 -6.27 5.54
C TYR A 300 11.24 -5.03 4.66
N ALA A 301 12.20 -4.12 4.70
CA ALA A 301 12.33 -3.01 3.75
C ALA A 301 13.45 -3.29 2.75
N LEU A 302 13.23 -4.24 1.84
CA LEU A 302 14.26 -4.69 0.88
C LEU A 302 14.48 -3.63 -0.21
N PRO A 303 15.72 -3.23 -0.51
CA PRO A 303 15.99 -2.17 -1.50
C PRO A 303 15.68 -2.60 -2.93
N PHE A 304 15.58 -3.90 -3.19
CA PHE A 304 15.27 -4.48 -4.49
C PHE A 304 13.82 -4.92 -4.63
N ASP A 305 12.95 -4.66 -3.64
CA ASP A 305 11.53 -5.00 -3.75
C ASP A 305 10.80 -4.00 -4.66
N PRO A 306 10.31 -4.42 -5.84
CA PRO A 306 9.65 -3.51 -6.77
C PRO A 306 8.33 -2.94 -6.24
N LEU A 307 7.60 -3.67 -5.39
CA LEU A 307 6.28 -3.26 -4.91
C LEU A 307 6.38 -2.10 -3.93
N GLN A 308 7.39 -2.13 -3.07
CA GLN A 308 7.70 -1.06 -2.13
C GLN A 308 8.18 0.24 -2.79
N HIS A 309 8.58 0.18 -4.07
CA HIS A 309 8.95 1.37 -4.86
C HIS A 309 7.84 1.84 -5.81
N LEU A 310 7.02 0.91 -6.31
CA LEU A 310 5.93 1.24 -7.24
C LEU A 310 4.73 1.89 -6.52
N THR A 311 4.51 1.51 -5.27
CA THR A 311 3.38 1.95 -4.46
C THR A 311 3.88 2.76 -3.28
N SER A 312 3.04 3.64 -2.73
CA SER A 312 3.46 4.51 -1.63
C SER A 312 3.22 3.89 -0.25
N ASN A 313 2.30 2.93 -0.14
CA ASN A 313 2.19 2.08 1.04
C ASN A 313 3.22 0.95 0.94
N ASN A 314 3.91 0.61 2.02
CA ASN A 314 4.92 -0.43 2.04
C ASN A 314 5.04 -1.01 3.46
N ALA A 315 5.89 -2.02 3.65
CA ALA A 315 6.11 -2.70 4.92
C ALA A 315 6.42 -1.76 6.09
N GLY A 316 7.29 -0.74 5.91
CA GLY A 316 7.63 0.21 6.98
C GLY A 316 6.48 1.15 7.32
N TYR A 317 5.76 1.65 6.31
CA TYR A 317 4.60 2.53 6.51
C TYR A 317 3.47 1.82 7.27
N HIS A 318 3.23 0.55 6.93
CA HIS A 318 2.23 -0.29 7.58
C HIS A 318 2.71 -0.78 8.96
N ASP A 319 4.00 -1.07 9.12
CA ASP A 319 4.57 -1.44 10.42
C ASP A 319 4.34 -0.35 11.47
N VAL A 320 4.57 0.92 11.12
CA VAL A 320 4.27 2.07 11.99
C VAL A 320 2.81 2.06 12.47
N HIS A 321 1.88 1.63 11.63
CA HIS A 321 0.47 1.51 11.99
C HIS A 321 0.21 0.41 13.03
N HIS A 322 0.92 -0.72 12.97
CA HIS A 322 0.81 -1.79 13.98
C HIS A 322 1.38 -1.40 15.36
N GLN A 323 2.24 -0.39 15.40
CA GLN A 323 2.81 0.07 16.66
C GLN A 323 1.76 0.77 17.55
N SER A 324 1.88 0.58 18.88
CA SER A 324 0.96 1.14 19.89
C SER A 324 0.80 2.66 19.82
N TRP A 325 1.81 3.35 19.30
CA TRP A 325 1.89 4.79 19.16
C TRP A 325 1.46 5.28 17.77
N GLY A 326 1.32 4.40 16.78
CA GLY A 326 0.93 4.70 15.41
C GLY A 326 -0.43 4.13 14.97
N ILE A 327 -1.10 3.34 15.81
CA ILE A 327 -2.38 2.66 15.52
C ILE A 327 -3.53 3.56 15.04
N LYS A 328 -3.53 4.86 15.39
CA LYS A 328 -4.51 5.85 14.88
C LYS A 328 -4.00 6.66 13.68
N THR A 329 -3.01 6.15 12.97
CA THR A 329 -2.41 6.80 11.80
C THR A 329 -2.14 5.78 10.70
N ASN A 330 -1.80 6.25 9.49
CA ASN A 330 -1.39 5.38 8.38
C ASN A 330 -2.44 4.31 8.00
N PHE A 331 -3.70 4.72 7.81
CA PHE A 331 -4.79 3.78 7.52
C PHE A 331 -4.82 3.27 6.07
N SER A 332 -4.08 3.91 5.17
CA SER A 332 -4.09 3.58 3.74
C SER A 332 -3.42 2.23 3.48
N GLN A 333 -4.20 1.32 2.89
CA GLN A 333 -3.77 0.03 2.38
C GLN A 333 -4.67 -0.38 1.20
N PRO A 334 -4.22 -1.27 0.30
CA PRO A 334 -2.89 -1.84 0.23
C PRO A 334 -1.93 -1.05 -0.67
N PHE A 335 -2.39 -0.20 -1.61
CA PHE A 335 -1.48 0.38 -2.62
C PHE A 335 -0.99 1.79 -2.25
N PHE A 336 -1.88 2.78 -2.18
CA PHE A 336 -1.46 4.18 -2.11
C PHE A 336 -1.92 4.92 -0.85
N THR A 337 -1.10 5.88 -0.39
CA THR A 337 -1.28 6.63 0.87
C THR A 337 -1.96 7.98 0.65
N PHE A 338 -2.62 8.19 -0.50
CA PHE A 338 -3.18 9.49 -0.85
C PHE A 338 -4.35 9.88 0.05
N TRP A 339 -5.12 8.91 0.56
CA TRP A 339 -6.18 9.18 1.52
C TRP A 339 -5.64 9.68 2.86
N ASP A 340 -4.58 9.05 3.38
CA ASP A 340 -3.92 9.55 4.59
C ASP A 340 -3.35 10.96 4.41
N ARG A 341 -2.85 11.28 3.22
CA ARG A 341 -2.39 12.64 2.86
C ARG A 341 -3.55 13.62 2.82
N ALA A 342 -4.62 13.27 2.13
CA ALA A 342 -5.78 14.13 1.93
C ALA A 342 -6.52 14.43 3.25
N LEU A 343 -6.62 13.44 4.14
CA LEU A 343 -7.38 13.54 5.39
C LEU A 343 -6.49 13.77 6.62
N GLY A 344 -5.17 13.89 6.42
CA GLY A 344 -4.22 14.30 7.45
C GLY A 344 -3.97 13.26 8.55
N THR A 345 -4.17 11.98 8.23
CA THR A 345 -4.03 10.82 9.12
C THR A 345 -2.68 10.11 9.00
N MET A 346 -1.76 10.58 8.14
CA MET A 346 -0.37 10.11 8.18
C MET A 346 0.27 10.37 9.55
N TRP A 347 1.13 9.44 9.98
CA TRP A 347 2.03 9.63 11.11
C TRP A 347 2.94 10.84 10.88
N LYS A 348 3.18 11.63 11.94
CA LYS A 348 3.99 12.86 11.89
C LYS A 348 5.13 12.88 12.89
N GLY A 349 5.36 11.81 13.65
CA GLY A 349 6.26 11.79 14.80
C GLY A 349 7.76 11.80 14.55
N GLY A 350 8.21 12.16 13.34
CA GLY A 350 9.62 12.30 13.03
C GLY A 350 10.37 10.97 13.10
N ASP A 351 11.65 11.02 13.45
CA ASP A 351 12.51 9.85 13.56
C ASP A 351 12.04 8.91 14.70
N VAL A 352 11.57 7.74 14.30
CA VAL A 352 11.06 6.67 15.18
C VAL A 352 12.16 5.68 15.58
N SER A 353 13.38 5.84 15.07
CA SER A 353 14.50 4.91 15.29
C SER A 353 14.78 4.65 16.77
N LEU A 354 14.70 5.69 17.61
CA LEU A 354 14.89 5.54 19.05
C LEU A 354 13.77 4.72 19.72
N ARG A 355 12.56 4.70 19.17
CA ARG A 355 11.46 3.86 19.70
C ARG A 355 11.72 2.39 19.35
N TYR A 356 12.09 2.12 18.10
CA TYR A 356 12.46 0.77 17.66
C TYR A 356 13.72 0.24 18.36
N GLU A 357 14.74 1.07 18.57
CA GLU A 357 15.95 0.67 19.32
C GLU A 357 15.62 0.27 20.77
N ARG A 358 14.71 1.00 21.42
CA ARG A 358 14.23 0.65 22.76
C ARG A 358 13.49 -0.69 22.77
N ALA A 359 12.54 -0.88 21.86
CA ALA A 359 11.78 -2.12 21.73
C ALA A 359 12.71 -3.33 21.49
N ARG A 360 13.69 -3.19 20.59
CA ARG A 360 14.74 -4.20 20.32
C ARG A 360 15.51 -4.60 21.59
N ASN A 361 16.05 -3.61 22.30
CA ASN A 361 16.83 -3.85 23.51
C ASN A 361 16.01 -4.50 24.63
N ALA A 362 14.74 -4.13 24.76
CA ALA A 362 13.83 -4.70 25.75
C ALA A 362 13.50 -6.18 25.44
N ALA A 363 13.13 -6.47 24.19
CA ALA A 363 12.81 -7.83 23.77
C ALA A 363 14.01 -8.78 23.93
N GLN A 364 15.22 -8.34 23.56
CA GLN A 364 16.42 -9.15 23.74
C GLN A 364 16.68 -9.50 25.21
N LYS A 365 16.52 -8.54 26.12
CA LYS A 365 16.70 -8.78 27.56
C LYS A 365 15.70 -9.80 28.10
N LEU A 366 14.46 -9.82 27.61
CA LEU A 366 13.47 -10.82 28.03
C LEU A 366 13.88 -12.23 27.60
N VAL A 367 14.38 -12.38 26.38
CA VAL A 367 14.93 -13.66 25.88
C VAL A 367 16.12 -14.10 26.72
N ASP A 368 17.07 -13.20 26.98
CA ASP A 368 18.26 -13.50 27.77
C ASP A 368 17.89 -13.95 29.20
N GLN A 369 16.92 -13.27 29.84
CA GLN A 369 16.43 -13.62 31.18
C GLN A 369 15.74 -14.99 31.23
N GLU A 370 14.99 -15.36 30.20
CA GLU A 370 14.38 -16.70 30.12
C GLU A 370 15.43 -17.77 29.92
N HIS A 371 16.40 -17.53 29.05
CA HIS A 371 17.52 -18.45 28.81
C HIS A 371 18.34 -18.69 30.09
N GLU A 372 18.56 -17.63 30.90
CA GLU A 372 19.19 -17.73 32.22
C GLU A 372 18.32 -18.53 33.21
N LYS A 373 17.01 -18.29 33.26
CA LYS A 373 16.07 -19.00 34.16
C LYS A 373 15.93 -20.48 33.84
N GLU A 374 16.03 -20.85 32.57
CA GLU A 374 15.93 -22.24 32.11
C GLU A 374 17.28 -23.00 32.14
N GLY A 375 18.34 -22.37 32.67
CA GLY A 375 19.65 -22.99 32.81
C GLY A 375 20.34 -23.29 31.47
N GLY A 376 20.08 -22.47 30.44
CA GLY A 376 20.73 -22.57 29.12
C GLY A 376 20.28 -23.75 28.26
N LYS A 377 19.06 -24.29 28.47
CA LYS A 377 18.54 -25.45 27.73
C LYS A 377 17.81 -25.12 26.43
N GLN A 378 17.47 -23.86 26.16
CA GLN A 378 16.85 -23.47 24.90
C GLN A 378 17.91 -23.06 23.87
N SER A 379 17.95 -23.77 22.73
CA SER A 379 18.60 -23.22 21.53
C SER A 379 17.76 -22.07 20.99
N PRO A 380 18.37 -20.97 20.51
CA PRO A 380 17.61 -19.86 19.97
C PRO A 380 16.81 -20.34 18.74
N VAL A 381 15.55 -19.89 18.64
CA VAL A 381 14.58 -20.30 17.60
C VAL A 381 15.05 -19.92 16.18
N THR A 382 16.04 -19.05 16.08
CA THR A 382 16.86 -18.79 14.90
C THR A 382 18.32 -18.83 15.34
N HIS A 383 19.25 -19.26 14.49
CA HIS A 383 20.69 -19.37 14.81
C HIS A 383 21.41 -18.04 15.16
N SER A 384 20.66 -16.98 15.49
CA SER A 384 21.19 -15.68 15.84
C SER A 384 21.71 -15.64 17.28
N GLN A 385 22.91 -15.09 17.47
CA GLN A 385 23.54 -14.94 18.78
C GLN A 385 23.29 -13.54 19.35
N ALA A 386 23.19 -13.41 20.68
CA ALA A 386 22.96 -12.16 21.41
C ALA A 386 23.93 -11.00 21.06
N GLY A 387 25.04 -11.27 20.37
CA GLY A 387 26.00 -10.27 19.87
C GLY A 387 25.64 -9.60 18.54
N GLU A 388 24.74 -10.17 17.72
CA GLU A 388 24.39 -9.64 16.39
C GLU A 388 23.47 -8.41 16.45
N SER A 389 22.82 -8.19 17.60
CA SER A 389 21.96 -7.03 17.87
C SER A 389 22.71 -5.69 17.88
N LYS A 390 24.04 -5.69 18.07
CA LYS A 390 24.87 -4.46 18.02
C LYS A 390 25.17 -3.97 16.60
N THR A 391 24.88 -4.77 15.58
CA THR A 391 25.22 -4.49 14.17
C THR A 391 24.01 -4.25 13.27
N ALA A 392 22.79 -4.29 13.81
CA ALA A 392 21.58 -4.03 13.05
C ALA A 392 21.50 -2.55 12.66
N ASP A 393 21.43 -2.30 11.35
CA ASP A 393 21.44 -0.97 10.76
C ASP A 393 20.12 -0.21 11.02
N VAL A 394 20.22 1.10 11.24
CA VAL A 394 19.05 1.98 11.44
C VAL A 394 18.55 2.54 10.10
N ARG A 395 19.30 2.35 9.01
CA ARG A 395 18.97 2.82 7.66
C ARG A 395 17.55 2.52 7.15
N PRO A 396 16.90 1.35 7.42
CA PRO A 396 15.57 1.05 6.88
C PRO A 396 14.51 2.12 7.19
N TYR A 397 14.58 2.71 8.38
CA TYR A 397 13.63 3.74 8.83
C TYR A 397 14.01 5.16 8.39
N GLN A 398 15.29 5.41 8.10
CA GLN A 398 15.79 6.74 7.69
C GLN A 398 15.44 7.05 6.23
N ASP A 399 15.51 6.05 5.35
CA ASP A 399 15.23 6.22 3.93
C ASP A 399 13.75 6.44 3.62
N GLU A 400 12.85 5.94 4.48
CA GLU A 400 11.41 6.10 4.31
C GLU A 400 10.95 7.55 4.60
N VAL A 401 11.56 8.19 5.61
CA VAL A 401 11.36 9.62 5.90
C VAL A 401 11.93 10.48 4.77
N ALA A 402 13.08 10.08 4.21
CA ALA A 402 13.72 10.79 3.10
C ALA A 402 12.94 10.67 1.78
N ARG A 403 12.40 9.49 1.43
CA ARG A 403 11.59 9.28 0.22
C ARG A 403 10.23 10.00 0.28
N ASN A 404 9.64 10.12 1.47
CA ASN A 404 8.41 10.87 1.69
C ASN A 404 8.60 12.41 1.69
N LEU A 405 9.85 12.87 1.66
CA LEU A 405 10.24 14.26 1.46
C LEU A 405 10.91 14.37 0.08
N SER A 406 10.13 14.47 -1.00
CA SER A 406 10.73 14.53 -2.35
C SER A 406 11.82 15.63 -2.44
N PRO A 407 13.01 15.32 -3.00
CA PRO A 407 14.00 16.34 -3.34
C PRO A 407 13.72 16.81 -4.77
N GLN A 408 12.60 17.52 -4.98
CA GLN A 408 12.49 18.39 -6.14
C GLN A 408 12.44 19.84 -5.68
N ALA A 409 13.54 20.52 -5.99
CA ALA A 409 13.77 21.93 -5.77
C ALA A 409 12.59 22.76 -6.26
N HIS A 410 11.90 23.44 -5.34
CA HIS A 410 11.79 24.89 -5.28
C HIS A 410 11.12 25.24 -3.95
N ARG A 411 11.60 26.31 -3.32
CA ARG A 411 11.24 26.86 -2.01
C ARG A 411 9.71 27.00 -1.81
N ARG A 412 9.01 25.92 -1.50
CA ARG A 412 7.64 25.90 -1.00
C ARG A 412 7.67 25.46 0.45
N VAL A 413 7.14 26.31 1.30
CA VAL A 413 6.96 26.14 2.74
C VAL A 413 6.52 24.69 3.02
N LYS A 414 7.37 23.89 3.67
CA LYS A 414 6.97 22.59 4.22
C LYS A 414 5.72 22.84 5.08
N PRO A 415 4.61 22.11 4.89
CA PRO A 415 3.45 22.29 5.74
C PRO A 415 3.89 22.11 7.20
N SER A 416 3.78 23.18 7.98
CA SER A 416 4.19 23.22 9.38
C SER A 416 3.33 22.20 10.13
N VAL A 417 3.95 21.10 10.57
CA VAL A 417 3.31 20.17 11.50
C VAL A 417 3.11 20.95 12.82
N PRO A 418 1.88 21.10 13.32
CA PRO A 418 1.66 21.80 14.58
C PRO A 418 2.44 21.11 15.70
N ASN A 419 3.15 21.89 16.52
CA ASN A 419 3.88 21.38 17.68
C ASN A 419 2.96 20.48 18.53
N GLY A 420 3.42 19.27 18.84
CA GLY A 420 2.69 18.28 19.66
C GLY A 420 1.65 17.42 18.94
N LYS A 421 1.43 17.55 17.61
CA LYS A 421 0.48 16.68 16.89
C LYS A 421 0.83 15.20 17.02
N ALA A 422 2.11 14.85 16.89
CA ALA A 422 2.57 13.47 17.01
C ALA A 422 2.37 12.89 18.42
N GLU A 423 2.60 13.70 19.45
CA GLU A 423 2.36 13.30 20.84
C GLU A 423 0.87 13.06 21.09
N LYS A 424 0.00 13.93 20.57
CA LYS A 424 -1.46 13.72 20.64
C LYS A 424 -1.91 12.46 19.88
N GLN A 425 -1.31 12.19 18.71
CA GLN A 425 -1.56 10.97 17.95
C GLN A 425 -1.15 9.72 18.76
N ALA A 426 0.04 9.75 19.37
CA ALA A 426 0.51 8.65 20.23
C ALA A 426 -0.38 8.46 21.47
N LEU A 427 -0.79 9.53 22.14
CA LEU A 427 -1.67 9.46 23.32
C LEU A 427 -3.04 8.86 22.97
N GLY A 428 -3.66 9.33 21.89
CA GLY A 428 -4.93 8.78 21.42
C GLY A 428 -4.82 7.30 21.00
N SER A 429 -3.65 6.91 20.49
CA SER A 429 -3.34 5.52 20.12
C SER A 429 -3.23 4.62 21.36
N ARG A 430 -2.52 5.07 22.41
CA ARG A 430 -2.44 4.35 23.69
C ARG A 430 -3.83 4.16 24.32
N GLU A 431 -4.68 5.18 24.31
CA GLU A 431 -6.05 5.05 24.85
C GLU A 431 -6.87 3.96 24.12
N GLN A 432 -6.73 3.85 22.80
CA GLN A 432 -7.42 2.81 22.04
C GLN A 432 -6.92 1.40 22.37
N VAL A 433 -5.62 1.24 22.57
CA VAL A 433 -5.05 -0.05 22.95
C VAL A 433 -5.53 -0.46 24.35
N LEU A 434 -5.73 0.50 25.28
CA LEU A 434 -6.33 0.24 26.61
C LEU A 434 -7.81 -0.17 26.57
N ASP A 435 -8.54 0.24 25.53
CA ASP A 435 -9.94 -0.11 25.37
C ASP A 435 -10.14 -1.60 25.05
N ASP A 436 -9.14 -2.27 24.47
CA ASP A 436 -9.15 -3.71 24.26
C ASP A 436 -8.66 -4.49 25.49
N ARG A 437 -9.58 -4.70 26.43
CA ARG A 437 -9.31 -5.45 27.66
C ARG A 437 -9.07 -6.95 27.46
N GLN A 438 -9.47 -7.52 26.32
CA GLN A 438 -9.43 -8.98 26.09
C GLN A 438 -8.37 -9.39 25.07
N GLY A 439 -7.91 -8.49 24.20
CA GLY A 439 -6.96 -8.79 23.12
C GLY A 439 -5.50 -8.48 23.41
N GLY A 440 -5.10 -8.40 24.68
CA GLY A 440 -3.68 -8.30 25.05
C GLY A 440 -3.06 -6.90 24.93
N GLY A 441 -3.76 -5.92 24.37
CA GLY A 441 -3.26 -4.55 24.21
C GLY A 441 -2.84 -3.86 25.51
N VAL A 442 -3.56 -4.13 26.62
CA VAL A 442 -3.16 -3.66 27.95
C VAL A 442 -1.78 -4.20 28.36
N GLY A 443 -1.47 -5.45 27.98
CA GLY A 443 -0.15 -6.06 28.18
C GLY A 443 0.94 -5.29 27.44
N VAL A 444 0.74 -5.01 26.16
CA VAL A 444 1.67 -4.21 25.32
C VAL A 444 2.00 -2.88 25.97
N LEU A 445 0.97 -2.15 26.44
CA LEU A 445 1.20 -0.83 27.04
C LEU A 445 1.88 -0.90 28.40
N ILE A 446 1.56 -1.90 29.20
CA ILE A 446 2.24 -2.13 30.48
C ILE A 446 3.71 -2.44 30.23
N GLU A 447 4.01 -3.31 29.26
CA GLU A 447 5.38 -3.64 28.86
C GLU A 447 6.13 -2.38 28.42
N GLU A 448 5.57 -1.61 27.47
CA GLU A 448 6.18 -0.36 27.00
C GLU A 448 6.34 0.69 28.11
N MET A 449 5.39 0.81 29.04
CA MET A 449 5.51 1.74 30.17
C MET A 449 6.59 1.29 31.15
N GLN A 450 6.66 0.00 31.47
CA GLN A 450 7.71 -0.56 32.32
C GLN A 450 9.09 -0.44 31.66
N GLU A 451 9.16 -0.48 30.33
CA GLU A 451 10.38 -0.19 29.57
C GLU A 451 10.79 1.28 29.72
N GLU A 452 9.85 2.21 29.50
CA GLU A 452 10.09 3.65 29.64
C GLU A 452 10.54 4.03 31.07
N GLU A 453 9.96 3.43 32.10
CA GLU A 453 10.33 3.66 33.50
C GLU A 453 11.72 3.09 33.84
N ARG A 454 12.01 1.83 33.47
CA ARG A 454 13.31 1.19 33.74
C ARG A 454 14.47 1.95 33.09
N GLU A 455 14.25 2.56 31.93
CA GLU A 455 15.27 3.40 31.30
C GLU A 455 15.40 4.78 31.92
N ARG A 456 14.30 5.42 32.34
CA ARG A 456 14.38 6.66 33.13
C ARG A 456 15.16 6.43 34.42
N GLU A 457 14.99 5.28 35.04
CA GLU A 457 15.77 4.85 36.20
C GLU A 457 17.23 4.59 35.83
N ALA A 458 17.53 3.88 34.72
CA ALA A 458 18.90 3.64 34.28
C ALA A 458 19.65 4.93 33.89
N GLN A 459 19.00 5.86 33.18
CA GLN A 459 19.55 7.17 32.83
C GLN A 459 19.67 8.08 34.06
N GLY A 460 18.69 8.01 34.97
CA GLY A 460 18.74 8.66 36.27
C GLY A 460 19.87 8.13 37.15
N TRP A 461 20.15 6.83 37.08
CA TRP A 461 21.26 6.18 37.77
C TRP A 461 22.60 6.60 37.17
N LEU A 462 22.75 6.62 35.84
CA LEU A 462 23.95 7.14 35.15
C LEU A 462 24.24 8.61 35.49
N ARG A 463 23.22 9.44 35.73
CA ARG A 463 23.38 10.82 36.21
C ARG A 463 23.70 10.92 37.71
N ARG A 464 23.38 9.89 38.50
CA ARG A 464 23.60 9.82 39.96
C ARG A 464 24.82 8.98 40.36
N SER A 465 25.44 8.26 39.44
CA SER A 465 26.68 7.53 39.69
C SER A 465 27.79 8.53 40.02
N PRO A 466 28.42 8.44 41.21
CA PRO A 466 29.62 9.22 41.46
C PRO A 466 30.69 8.73 40.49
N MET A 467 31.19 9.62 39.63
CA MET A 467 32.40 9.36 38.85
C MET A 467 33.48 8.88 39.84
N LYS A 468 33.84 7.59 39.78
CA LYS A 468 35.07 7.10 40.39
C LYS A 468 36.21 7.78 39.65
N GLY A 469 36.65 8.92 40.18
CA GLY A 469 37.85 9.60 39.72
C GLY A 469 39.02 8.64 39.78
N THR A 470 39.56 8.30 38.61
CA THR A 470 40.85 7.64 38.51
C THR A 470 41.90 8.63 39.04
N GLY A 471 42.44 8.32 40.22
CA GLY A 471 43.54 9.06 40.80
C GLY A 471 44.76 8.97 39.88
N SER A 472 45.09 10.08 39.23
CA SER A 472 46.42 10.31 38.65
C SER A 472 47.00 11.54 39.30
N SER A 473 47.88 11.31 40.26
CA SER A 473 48.75 12.31 40.87
C SER A 473 49.61 13.00 39.81
N ARG A 474 49.42 14.30 39.62
CA ARG A 474 50.48 15.18 39.08
C ARG A 474 50.36 16.57 39.67
N SER A 475 51.35 16.88 40.51
CA SER A 475 51.65 18.21 41.02
C SER A 475 52.12 19.14 39.91
N ARG A 476 51.54 20.33 39.78
CA ARG A 476 52.31 21.56 39.52
C ARG A 476 51.49 22.81 39.81
N ALA A 477 52.15 23.73 40.52
CA ALA A 477 51.65 25.01 40.98
C ALA A 477 51.48 26.04 39.85
N GLY A 478 50.65 27.06 40.08
CA GLY A 478 50.78 28.37 39.41
C GLY A 478 49.48 29.04 38.95
N SER A 479 48.93 29.90 39.82
CA SER A 479 48.27 31.19 39.56
C SER A 479 47.10 31.32 38.54
N GLY A 480 45.97 31.86 39.03
CA GLY A 480 45.23 32.92 38.33
C GLY A 480 43.74 32.70 38.06
N ALA A 481 42.91 33.60 38.62
CA ALA A 481 41.55 34.01 38.19
C ALA A 481 40.31 33.20 38.63
N SER A 482 39.81 33.61 39.81
CA SER A 482 38.41 33.88 40.22
C SER A 482 37.22 33.53 39.30
N SER A 483 36.47 32.50 39.72
CA SER A 483 35.03 32.46 40.07
C SER A 483 34.02 33.37 39.34
N LEU A 484 33.15 32.75 38.52
CA LEU A 484 31.84 33.29 38.10
C LEU A 484 30.70 32.26 38.24
N THR A 485 30.76 31.42 39.28
CA THR A 485 29.72 30.40 39.54
C THR A 485 29.21 30.42 40.99
N ALA A 486 29.35 31.57 41.66
CA ALA A 486 28.89 31.80 43.03
C ALA A 486 27.74 32.83 43.12
N LEU A 487 26.91 32.95 42.07
CA LEU A 487 25.82 33.93 42.00
C LEU A 487 24.43 33.34 41.72
N ARG A 488 24.23 32.03 41.93
CA ARG A 488 22.90 31.40 41.74
C ARG A 488 22.25 30.86 43.02
N ASP A 489 23.00 30.73 44.11
CA ASP A 489 22.50 30.14 45.37
C ASP A 489 22.22 31.16 46.48
N ARG A 490 21.90 32.42 46.15
CA ARG A 490 21.63 33.49 47.14
C ARG A 490 20.32 34.26 46.98
N VAL A 491 19.28 33.65 46.38
CA VAL A 491 17.96 34.33 46.23
C VAL A 491 16.77 33.52 46.79
N ASN A 492 16.96 32.34 47.37
CA ASN A 492 15.84 31.54 47.92
C ASN A 492 15.66 31.56 49.45
N GLU A 493 16.36 32.45 50.16
CA GLU A 493 16.13 32.67 51.60
C GLU A 493 15.84 34.15 51.89
N SER A 494 14.67 34.60 51.47
CA SER A 494 13.98 35.71 52.14
C SER A 494 12.54 35.74 51.67
N LEU A 495 11.62 35.48 52.60
CA LEU A 495 10.23 35.95 52.68
C LEU A 495 9.27 34.85 53.17
N VAL A 496 9.48 34.42 54.42
CA VAL A 496 8.41 34.00 55.33
C VAL A 496 8.55 34.83 56.61
N GLY A 497 7.47 35.50 57.02
CA GLY A 497 7.33 36.20 58.32
C GLY A 497 7.03 37.71 58.16
N SER A 498 5.78 38.16 58.07
CA SER A 498 4.72 38.27 59.10
C SER A 498 4.68 39.63 59.82
N CYS A 499 3.62 40.42 59.57
CA CYS A 499 2.80 41.21 60.54
C CYS A 499 1.85 42.12 59.73
N VAL A 500 0.53 41.89 59.68
CA VAL A 500 -0.55 42.10 60.68
C VAL A 500 -0.92 43.58 60.94
N THR A 501 -2.23 43.84 60.78
CA THR A 501 -3.14 44.95 61.20
C THR A 501 -3.65 45.81 60.03
N GLY A 502 -4.95 46.09 59.84
CA GLY A 502 -6.19 45.69 60.51
C GLY A 502 -7.37 46.54 59.97
N GLN A 503 -8.60 46.02 60.14
CA GLN A 503 -9.92 46.71 60.10
C GLN A 503 -10.39 47.35 58.76
N GLY A 504 -11.64 47.23 58.32
CA GLY A 504 -12.87 46.65 58.88
C GLY A 504 -14.05 46.83 57.91
N LYS A 505 -15.13 46.05 58.17
CA LYS A 505 -16.58 46.35 58.04
C LYS A 505 -17.10 47.01 56.74
N ASP A 506 -18.15 46.54 56.07
CA ASP A 506 -19.36 45.77 56.46
C ASP A 506 -19.69 44.65 55.45
#